data_AF-A0A6G1CBA5-F1
#
_entry.id   AF-A0A6G1CBA5-F1
#
_cell.length_a   1.000
_cell.length_b   1.000
_cell.length_c   1.000
_cell.angle_alpha   90.00
_cell.angle_beta   90.00
_cell.angle_gamma   90.00
#
_symmetry.space_group_name_H-M   'P 1'
#
loop_
_entity.id
_entity.type
_entity.pdbx_description
1 polymer ?
#
loop_
_entity_poly.entity_id
_entity_poly.type
_entity_poly.pdbx_seq_one_letter_code
_entity_poly.pdbx_strand_id
1 'polypeptide(L)'
;MPNWEEWSFVEEEEEEEEAEAAAASKKNGEALSPKSWLLPCLDKLQLVKCPKLTALPRQVGQQITSLKELLIRDASCLKIVEDLRFLSGSLSVYGCEDLEIVSNLPQVRELYVSRCPNLRRVEELGSLEQLWLDKDIQEISSLWVPQLQEQRHQLYGDELEVNEWLRSS
;
A
#
# COMPACT_ATOMS: atom_id res chain seq x y z
N MET A 1 12.36 -2.52 -13.42
CA MET A 1 11.03 -3.04 -13.81
C MET A 1 10.26 -1.89 -14.46
N PRO A 2 9.91 -1.92 -15.76
CA PRO A 2 9.76 -0.67 -16.52
C PRO A 2 8.33 -0.14 -16.71
N ASN A 3 7.28 -0.80 -16.25
CA ASN A 3 5.89 -0.31 -16.42
C ASN A 3 5.05 -0.67 -15.19
N TRP A 4 4.90 0.26 -14.25
CA TRP A 4 3.99 0.09 -13.12
C TRP A 4 3.31 1.43 -12.79
N GLU A 5 2.96 2.19 -13.84
CA GLU A 5 2.27 3.49 -13.71
C GLU A 5 0.89 3.30 -13.06
N GLU A 6 0.26 2.17 -13.37
CA GLU A 6 -0.89 1.61 -12.66
C GLU A 6 -0.62 0.12 -12.42
N TRP A 7 -0.74 -0.33 -11.18
CA TRP A 7 -0.75 -1.77 -10.87
C TRP A 7 -2.14 -2.32 -11.23
N SER A 8 -2.35 -2.63 -12.50
CA SER A 8 -3.56 -3.31 -12.97
C SER A 8 -3.24 -4.78 -13.22
N PHE A 9 -4.00 -5.69 -12.63
CA PHE A 9 -3.92 -7.14 -12.91
C PHE A 9 -4.74 -7.50 -14.16
N VAL A 10 -4.52 -6.76 -15.26
CA VAL A 10 -5.13 -7.06 -16.56
C VAL A 10 -3.97 -7.27 -17.53
N GLU A 11 -3.82 -8.50 -18.03
CA GLU A 11 -2.97 -8.77 -19.20
C GLU A 11 -3.54 -7.97 -20.38
N GLU A 12 -2.71 -7.16 -21.03
CA GLU A 12 -2.99 -6.70 -22.38
C GLU A 12 -2.85 -7.91 -23.30
N GLU A 13 -3.97 -8.47 -23.76
CA GLU A 13 -3.99 -9.42 -24.87
C GLU A 13 -3.66 -8.64 -26.15
N GLU A 14 -2.47 -8.85 -26.73
CA GLU A 14 -2.16 -8.45 -28.09
C GLU A 14 -2.97 -9.33 -29.06
N GLU A 15 -4.02 -8.78 -29.66
CA GLU A 15 -4.71 -9.38 -30.80
C GLU A 15 -3.87 -9.16 -32.08
N GLU A 16 -3.20 -10.21 -32.56
CA GLU A 16 -2.79 -10.32 -33.96
C GLU A 16 -3.91 -11.01 -34.77
N GLU A 17 -4.43 -10.29 -35.75
CA GLU A 17 -5.49 -10.72 -36.68
C GLU A 17 -4.87 -11.18 -38.02
N GLU A 18 -5.16 -12.42 -38.49
CA GLU A 18 -5.43 -12.70 -39.92
C GLU A 18 -6.04 -14.11 -40.21
N ALA A 19 -7.25 -14.08 -40.81
CA ALA A 19 -7.95 -14.95 -41.81
C ALA A 19 -7.63 -16.49 -41.96
N GLU A 20 -8.55 -17.42 -42.27
CA GLU A 20 -9.96 -17.44 -42.72
C GLU A 20 -10.56 -18.88 -42.60
N ALA A 21 -11.90 -18.97 -42.74
CA ALA A 21 -12.74 -20.10 -43.21
C ALA A 21 -13.47 -21.05 -42.21
N ALA A 22 -14.78 -20.76 -42.10
CA ALA A 22 -15.94 -21.67 -42.15
C ALA A 22 -16.44 -22.45 -40.91
N ALA A 23 -17.77 -22.34 -40.73
CA ALA A 23 -18.74 -23.21 -40.04
C ALA A 23 -19.13 -22.89 -38.57
N ALA A 24 -20.27 -22.20 -38.47
CA ALA A 24 -21.39 -22.45 -37.54
C ALA A 24 -21.11 -22.90 -36.10
N SER A 25 -21.22 -21.96 -35.15
CA SER A 25 -22.19 -22.01 -34.03
C SER A 25 -21.97 -20.79 -33.12
N LYS A 26 -22.87 -19.80 -33.20
CA LYS A 26 -22.96 -18.73 -32.21
C LYS A 26 -23.48 -19.33 -30.90
N LYS A 27 -22.58 -19.63 -29.96
CA LYS A 27 -22.93 -19.83 -28.56
C LYS A 27 -22.17 -18.83 -27.70
N ASN A 28 -22.99 -18.07 -26.99
CA ASN A 28 -22.79 -17.44 -25.70
C ASN A 28 -21.67 -16.41 -25.57
N GLY A 29 -22.09 -15.22 -25.14
CA GLY A 29 -21.24 -14.30 -24.44
C GLY A 29 -20.69 -14.97 -23.20
N GLU A 30 -19.39 -15.22 -23.22
CA GLU A 30 -18.60 -15.29 -22.01
C GLU A 30 -17.88 -13.95 -21.95
N ALA A 31 -18.49 -13.01 -21.22
CA ALA A 31 -17.72 -11.94 -20.62
C ALA A 31 -16.59 -12.66 -19.86
N LEU A 32 -15.36 -12.55 -20.38
CA LEU A 32 -14.17 -13.06 -19.73
C LEU A 32 -14.11 -12.38 -18.37
N SER A 33 -14.65 -13.08 -17.39
CA SER A 33 -14.61 -12.66 -16.00
C SER A 33 -13.13 -12.52 -15.68
N PRO A 34 -12.66 -11.36 -15.20
CA PRO A 34 -11.27 -11.22 -14.81
C PRO A 34 -10.99 -12.36 -13.85
N LYS A 35 -10.07 -13.27 -14.24
CA LYS A 35 -9.68 -14.41 -13.42
C LYS A 35 -9.16 -13.81 -12.12
N SER A 36 -10.04 -13.77 -11.12
CA SER A 36 -9.76 -13.18 -9.83
C SER A 36 -8.77 -14.11 -9.13
N TRP A 37 -7.48 -13.87 -9.34
CA TRP A 37 -6.44 -14.47 -8.54
C TRP A 37 -6.56 -13.91 -7.13
N LEU A 38 -7.35 -14.59 -6.32
CA LEU A 38 -7.30 -14.46 -4.89
C LEU A 38 -5.91 -14.94 -4.48
N LEU A 39 -5.17 -14.09 -3.77
CA LEU A 39 -3.93 -14.46 -3.10
C LEU A 39 -4.24 -14.61 -1.59
N PRO A 40 -5.11 -15.55 -1.19
CA PRO A 40 -5.64 -15.62 0.17
C PRO A 40 -4.56 -15.99 1.21
N CYS A 41 -3.39 -16.43 0.77
CA CYS A 41 -2.28 -16.82 1.63
C CYS A 41 -1.10 -15.84 1.58
N LEU A 42 -1.20 -14.75 0.81
CA LEU A 42 -0.13 -13.76 0.77
C LEU A 42 -0.15 -12.94 2.05
N ASP A 43 0.84 -13.18 2.90
CA ASP A 43 1.04 -12.54 4.20
C ASP A 43 1.99 -11.35 4.11
N LYS A 44 2.95 -11.37 3.18
CA LYS A 44 3.96 -10.34 3.00
C LYS A 44 4.06 -9.87 1.56
N LEU A 45 3.97 -8.56 1.36
CA LEU A 45 4.15 -7.91 0.07
C LEU A 45 5.28 -6.88 0.16
N GLN A 46 6.21 -6.93 -0.79
CA GLN A 46 7.34 -6.00 -0.87
C GLN A 46 7.37 -5.33 -2.24
N LEU A 47 7.34 -4.01 -2.24
CA LEU A 47 7.48 -3.15 -3.42
C LEU A 47 8.81 -2.42 -3.29
N VAL A 48 9.80 -2.80 -4.09
CA VAL A 48 11.19 -2.31 -3.95
C VAL A 48 11.69 -1.72 -5.26
N LYS A 49 12.19 -0.48 -5.22
CA LYS A 49 12.72 0.25 -6.39
C LYS A 49 11.74 0.26 -7.55
N CYS A 50 10.54 0.59 -7.19
CA CYS A 50 9.48 0.75 -8.13
C CYS A 50 9.40 2.29 -8.31
N PRO A 51 9.74 2.90 -9.47
CA PRO A 51 9.70 4.39 -9.59
C PRO A 51 8.40 5.02 -10.12
N LYS A 52 7.62 4.36 -10.98
CA LYS A 52 6.38 4.82 -11.67
C LYS A 52 5.03 4.71 -10.92
N LEU A 53 5.01 4.03 -9.79
CA LEU A 53 4.07 3.89 -8.66
C LEU A 53 3.48 5.16 -8.23
N THR A 54 2.33 5.52 -8.75
CA THR A 54 1.63 6.71 -8.28
C THR A 54 0.74 6.41 -7.08
N ALA A 55 0.06 5.27 -7.09
CA ALA A 55 -0.86 4.83 -6.04
C ALA A 55 -1.02 3.30 -5.99
N LEU A 56 -1.40 2.77 -4.82
CA LEU A 56 -1.84 1.38 -4.70
C LEU A 56 -3.29 1.25 -5.20
N PRO A 57 -3.63 0.20 -5.98
CA PRO A 57 -5.00 -0.01 -6.43
C PRO A 57 -5.92 -0.32 -5.25
N ARG A 58 -7.10 0.32 -5.21
CA ARG A 58 -8.12 0.06 -4.17
C ARG A 58 -8.59 -1.40 -4.16
N GLN A 59 -8.49 -2.07 -5.31
CA GLN A 59 -8.87 -3.46 -5.53
C GLN A 59 -7.87 -4.46 -4.92
N VAL A 60 -6.66 -4.04 -4.52
CA VAL A 60 -5.68 -4.93 -3.85
C VAL A 60 -6.29 -5.58 -2.61
N GLY A 61 -7.10 -4.84 -1.85
CA GLY A 61 -7.79 -5.37 -0.67
C GLY A 61 -8.88 -6.40 -0.95
N GLN A 62 -9.37 -6.48 -2.19
CA GLN A 62 -10.32 -7.51 -2.61
C GLN A 62 -9.61 -8.82 -2.97
N GLN A 63 -8.34 -8.75 -3.40
CA GLN A 63 -7.56 -9.88 -3.86
C GLN A 63 -6.63 -10.45 -2.79
N ILE A 64 -6.17 -9.60 -1.85
CA ILE A 64 -5.16 -9.93 -0.84
C ILE A 64 -5.75 -9.75 0.56
N THR A 65 -6.58 -10.71 0.98
CA THR A 65 -7.34 -10.61 2.24
C THR A 65 -6.54 -10.94 3.51
N SER A 66 -5.36 -11.54 3.37
CA SER A 66 -4.56 -12.06 4.50
C SER A 66 -3.22 -11.34 4.69
N LEU A 67 -3.05 -10.17 4.07
CA LEU A 67 -1.79 -9.43 4.15
C LEU A 67 -1.56 -8.92 5.57
N LYS A 68 -0.40 -9.25 6.12
CA LYS A 68 0.07 -8.81 7.43
C LYS A 68 1.16 -7.76 7.30
N GLU A 69 2.04 -7.89 6.32
CA GLU A 69 3.20 -7.03 6.16
C GLU A 69 3.22 -6.39 4.76
N LEU A 70 3.27 -5.07 4.70
CA LEU A 70 3.49 -4.31 3.48
C LEU A 70 4.78 -3.48 3.61
N LEU A 71 5.76 -3.78 2.77
CA LEU A 71 6.99 -3.00 2.65
C LEU A 71 7.00 -2.25 1.32
N ILE A 72 7.20 -0.94 1.38
CA ILE A 72 7.40 -0.07 0.24
C ILE A 72 8.76 0.62 0.40
N ARG A 73 9.68 0.34 -0.52
CA ARG A 73 11.04 0.88 -0.52
C ARG A 73 11.37 1.54 -1.86
N ASP A 74 11.90 2.75 -1.78
CA ASP A 74 12.38 3.53 -2.92
C ASP A 74 11.29 3.69 -4.00
N ALA A 75 10.05 3.97 -3.56
CA ALA A 75 8.91 4.23 -4.42
C ALA A 75 8.73 5.73 -4.66
N SER A 76 9.58 6.29 -5.54
CA SER A 76 9.77 7.74 -5.65
C SER A 76 8.50 8.50 -6.03
N CYS A 77 7.66 7.98 -6.93
CA CYS A 77 6.44 8.67 -7.38
C CYS A 77 5.19 8.33 -6.56
N LEU A 78 5.30 7.53 -5.49
CA LEU A 78 4.14 7.10 -4.71
C LEU A 78 3.67 8.26 -3.85
N LYS A 79 2.47 8.77 -4.12
CA LYS A 79 1.95 9.97 -3.42
C LYS A 79 1.02 9.65 -2.27
N ILE A 80 0.23 8.59 -2.40
CA ILE A 80 -0.84 8.27 -1.47
C ILE A 80 -0.84 6.77 -1.17
N VAL A 81 -0.93 6.44 0.11
CA VAL A 81 -1.25 5.10 0.62
C VAL A 81 -2.55 5.21 1.42
N GLU A 82 -3.65 4.75 0.84
CA GLU A 82 -4.98 4.83 1.46
C GLU A 82 -5.78 3.53 1.30
N ASP A 83 -6.86 3.40 2.07
CA ASP A 83 -7.87 2.34 1.95
C ASP A 83 -7.36 0.89 2.15
N LEU A 84 -6.24 0.69 2.84
CA LEU A 84 -5.67 -0.64 3.10
C LEU A 84 -6.27 -1.31 4.34
N ARG A 85 -7.60 -1.43 4.37
CA ARG A 85 -8.36 -1.97 5.53
C ARG A 85 -8.09 -3.43 5.87
N PHE A 86 -7.44 -4.16 4.96
CA PHE A 86 -7.05 -5.56 5.10
C PHE A 86 -5.67 -5.74 5.74
N LEU A 87 -4.85 -4.69 5.82
CA LEU A 87 -3.52 -4.75 6.39
C LEU A 87 -3.62 -4.72 7.93
N SER A 88 -3.29 -5.84 8.56
CA SER A 88 -3.50 -6.04 10.01
C SER A 88 -2.23 -6.14 10.86
N GLY A 89 -1.05 -6.10 10.23
CA GLY A 89 0.24 -6.17 10.91
C GLY A 89 1.01 -4.85 10.77
N SER A 90 2.01 -4.83 9.88
CA SER A 90 2.94 -3.71 9.74
C SER A 90 2.92 -3.09 8.35
N LEU A 91 3.04 -1.76 8.32
CA LEU A 91 3.34 -0.97 7.14
C LEU A 91 4.75 -0.38 7.30
N SER A 92 5.63 -0.69 6.35
CA SER A 92 6.97 -0.12 6.28
C SER A 92 7.11 0.72 5.02
N VAL A 93 7.40 2.00 5.16
CA VAL A 93 7.64 2.93 4.05
C VAL A 93 9.03 3.54 4.20
N TYR A 94 9.85 3.39 3.17
CA TYR A 94 11.24 3.80 3.19
C TYR A 94 11.66 4.44 1.87
N GLY A 95 12.19 5.66 1.90
CA GLY A 95 12.70 6.32 0.69
C GLY A 95 11.62 6.64 -0.35
N CYS A 96 10.39 6.91 0.08
CA CYS A 96 9.30 7.34 -0.81
C CYS A 96 9.25 8.87 -0.81
N GLU A 97 9.90 9.48 -1.80
CA GLU A 97 10.14 10.92 -1.83
C GLU A 97 8.85 11.73 -2.01
N ASP A 98 7.97 11.32 -2.92
CA ASP A 98 6.71 12.03 -3.20
C ASP A 98 5.55 11.61 -2.28
N LEU A 99 5.77 10.74 -1.29
CA LEU A 99 4.68 10.26 -0.43
C LEU A 99 4.19 11.38 0.48
N GLU A 100 2.93 11.79 0.29
CA GLU A 100 2.30 12.90 1.00
C GLU A 100 1.31 12.43 2.07
N ILE A 101 0.59 11.33 1.81
CA ILE A 101 -0.56 10.91 2.61
C ILE A 101 -0.50 9.40 2.90
N VAL A 102 -0.68 9.04 4.17
CA VAL A 102 -0.98 7.68 4.64
C VAL A 102 -2.28 7.72 5.45
N SER A 103 -3.35 7.05 5.01
CA SER A 103 -4.66 7.14 5.68
C SER A 103 -5.51 5.89 5.56
N ASN A 104 -6.56 5.80 6.38
CA ASN A 104 -7.56 4.72 6.39
C ASN A 104 -6.95 3.31 6.44
N LEU A 105 -6.06 3.08 7.41
CA LEU A 105 -5.53 1.74 7.76
C LEU A 105 -5.98 1.35 9.18
N PRO A 106 -7.27 1.07 9.40
CA PRO A 106 -7.84 0.87 10.74
C PRO A 106 -7.29 -0.35 11.48
N GLN A 107 -6.70 -1.33 10.79
CA GLN A 107 -6.22 -2.58 11.38
C GLN A 107 -4.69 -2.62 11.57
N VAL A 108 -3.95 -1.64 11.05
CA VAL A 108 -2.48 -1.65 11.14
C VAL A 108 -2.04 -1.45 12.59
N ARG A 109 -1.05 -2.21 13.04
CA ARG A 109 -0.50 -2.18 14.40
C ARG A 109 0.83 -1.47 14.48
N GLU A 110 1.65 -1.61 13.44
CA GLU A 110 3.00 -1.06 13.40
C GLU A 110 3.22 -0.24 12.13
N LEU A 111 3.77 0.97 12.29
CA LEU A 111 4.12 1.84 11.18
C LEU A 111 5.60 2.20 11.27
N TYR A 112 6.37 1.88 10.22
CA TYR A 112 7.77 2.23 10.08
C TYR A 112 7.90 3.25 8.96
N VAL A 113 8.44 4.44 9.26
CA VAL A 113 8.64 5.49 8.26
C VAL A 113 10.07 6.02 8.32
N SER A 114 10.71 6.06 7.16
CA SER A 114 12.06 6.62 7.03
C SER A 114 12.24 7.23 5.64
N ARG A 115 12.96 8.35 5.57
CA ARG A 115 13.28 9.07 4.33
C ARG A 115 12.04 9.32 3.44
N CYS A 116 10.98 9.85 4.04
CA CYS A 116 9.76 10.29 3.33
C CYS A 116 9.52 11.79 3.60
N PRO A 117 10.29 12.69 2.96
CA PRO A 117 10.34 14.11 3.31
C PRO A 117 9.06 14.90 3.01
N ASN A 118 8.15 14.34 2.19
CA ASN A 118 6.88 15.00 1.85
C ASN A 118 5.69 14.47 2.63
N LEU A 119 5.87 13.53 3.57
CA LEU A 119 4.78 12.87 4.29
C LEU A 119 4.16 13.82 5.33
N ARG A 120 3.16 14.58 4.89
CA ARG A 120 2.52 15.63 5.69
C ARG A 120 1.34 15.15 6.50
N ARG A 121 0.71 14.05 6.09
CA ARG A 121 -0.54 13.58 6.69
C ARG A 121 -0.50 12.08 6.95
N VAL A 122 -0.71 11.71 8.21
CA VAL A 122 -0.87 10.33 8.66
C VAL A 122 -2.05 10.29 9.62
N GLU A 123 -3.13 9.60 9.26
CA GLU A 123 -4.38 9.62 10.01
C GLU A 123 -5.19 8.33 9.88
N GLU A 124 -6.22 8.17 10.71
CA GLU A 124 -7.16 7.03 10.64
C GLU A 124 -6.50 5.66 10.83
N LEU A 125 -5.42 5.61 11.63
CA LEU A 125 -4.72 4.39 12.02
C LEU A 125 -5.29 3.84 13.34
N GLY A 126 -6.54 3.36 13.28
CA GLY A 126 -7.34 3.02 14.46
C GLY A 126 -6.69 2.04 15.44
N SER A 127 -5.95 1.05 14.95
CA SER A 127 -5.32 0.01 15.79
C SER A 127 -3.81 0.22 15.98
N LEU A 128 -3.26 1.39 15.65
CA LEU A 128 -1.82 1.62 15.70
C LEU A 128 -1.33 1.55 17.15
N GLU A 129 -0.36 0.68 17.39
CA GLU A 129 0.28 0.43 18.69
C GLU A 129 1.69 1.03 18.71
N GLN A 130 2.44 0.87 17.62
CA GLN A 130 3.84 1.29 17.53
C GLN A 130 4.13 2.11 16.28
N LEU A 131 4.92 3.16 16.46
CA LEU A 131 5.41 4.03 15.42
C LEU A 131 6.93 4.10 15.48
N TRP A 132 7.59 3.77 14.37
CA TRP A 132 9.05 3.74 14.27
C TRP A 132 9.51 4.76 13.25
N LEU A 133 10.25 5.77 13.72
CA LEU A 133 10.68 6.90 12.90
C LEU A 133 12.19 7.00 12.86
N ASP A 134 12.73 7.18 11.66
CA ASP A 134 14.14 7.53 11.47
C ASP A 134 14.38 9.01 11.76
N LYS A 135 15.61 9.39 12.08
CA LYS A 135 16.01 10.78 12.37
C LYS A 135 15.65 11.74 11.24
N ASP A 136 15.65 11.24 10.00
CA ASP A 136 15.39 12.03 8.79
C ASP A 136 13.94 12.51 8.67
N ILE A 137 12.99 11.96 9.45
CA ILE A 137 11.57 12.37 9.42
C ILE A 137 11.11 13.07 10.70
N GLN A 138 11.98 13.27 11.68
CA GLN A 138 11.64 13.85 12.99
C GLN A 138 11.04 15.27 12.89
N GLU A 139 11.48 16.09 11.93
CA GLU A 139 10.92 17.44 11.76
C GLU A 139 9.47 17.39 11.26
N ILE A 140 9.18 16.52 10.30
CA ILE A 140 7.87 16.43 9.64
C ILE A 140 6.89 15.61 10.48
N SER A 141 7.38 14.63 11.25
CA SER A 141 6.56 13.80 12.12
C SER A 141 5.82 14.65 13.18
N SER A 142 6.37 15.80 13.57
CA SER A 142 5.70 16.76 14.45
C SER A 142 4.33 17.23 13.94
N LEU A 143 4.06 17.13 12.63
CA LEU A 143 2.80 17.54 12.02
C LEU A 143 1.63 16.57 12.28
N TRP A 144 1.93 15.27 12.43
CA TRP A 144 0.90 14.22 12.46
C TRP A 144 1.04 13.24 13.64
N VAL A 145 2.22 13.09 14.24
CA VAL A 145 2.41 12.23 15.44
C VAL A 145 1.50 12.65 16.59
N PRO A 146 1.38 13.95 16.95
CA PRO A 146 0.48 14.35 18.03
C PRO A 146 -0.98 13.99 17.75
N GLN A 147 -1.40 14.06 16.48
CA GLN A 147 -2.77 13.70 16.07
C GLN A 147 -3.03 12.20 16.25
N LEU A 148 -2.06 11.34 15.91
CA LEU A 148 -2.16 9.90 16.13
C LEU A 148 -2.17 9.53 17.62
N GLN A 149 -1.33 10.19 18.42
CA GLN A 149 -1.30 10.02 19.88
C GLN A 149 -2.64 10.41 20.50
N GLU A 150 -3.19 11.57 20.13
CA GLU A 150 -4.49 12.03 20.61
C GLU A 150 -5.62 11.06 20.19
N GLN A 151 -5.63 10.61 18.94
CA GLN A 151 -6.63 9.64 18.44
C GLN A 151 -6.60 8.34 19.27
N ARG A 152 -5.41 7.79 19.53
CA ARG A 152 -5.26 6.56 20.34
C ARG A 152 -5.68 6.78 21.79
N HIS A 153 -5.27 7.91 22.38
CA HIS A 153 -5.65 8.25 23.75
C HIS A 153 -7.16 8.35 23.92
N GLN A 154 -7.87 8.96 22.96
CA GLN A 154 -9.33 9.07 22.98
C GLN A 154 -10.04 7.71 22.81
N LEU A 155 -9.49 6.80 22.01
CA LEU A 155 -10.11 5.50 21.71
C LEU A 155 -9.84 4.42 22.77
N TYR A 156 -8.61 4.35 23.29
CA TYR A 156 -8.15 3.25 24.15
C TYR A 156 -7.68 3.71 25.54
N GLY A 157 -7.49 5.02 25.75
CA GLY A 157 -6.95 5.55 27.01
C GLY A 157 -5.46 5.29 27.23
N ASP A 158 -4.76 4.80 26.20
CA ASP A 158 -3.33 4.45 26.23
C ASP A 158 -2.55 5.30 25.22
N GLU A 159 -1.23 5.40 25.43
CA GLU A 159 -0.35 6.21 24.59
C GLU A 159 0.17 5.40 23.38
N LEU A 160 0.45 6.09 22.27
CA LEU A 160 1.09 5.49 21.11
C LEU A 160 2.60 5.40 21.38
N GLU A 161 3.18 4.21 21.22
CA GLU A 161 4.62 4.02 21.41
C GLU A 161 5.38 4.57 20.20
N VAL A 162 6.14 5.66 20.40
CA VAL A 162 6.96 6.27 19.34
C VAL A 162 8.43 5.96 19.60
N ASN A 163 9.02 5.18 18.70
CA ASN A 163 10.37 4.64 18.81
C ASN A 163 11.29 5.21 17.72
N GLU A 164 12.59 5.27 18.04
CA GLU A 164 13.63 5.59 17.06
C GLU A 164 13.95 4.35 16.21
N TRP A 165 13.84 4.50 14.89
CA TRP A 165 14.21 3.43 13.97
C TRP A 165 15.70 3.47 13.68
N LEU A 166 16.48 2.79 14.52
CA LEU A 166 17.92 2.65 14.35
C LEU A 166 18.22 1.69 13.18
N ARG A 167 18.56 2.25 12.03
CA ARG A 167 19.00 1.46 10.88
C ARG A 167 20.31 0.76 11.20
N SER A 168 20.30 -0.57 11.24
CA SER A 168 21.49 -1.37 11.03
C SER A 168 21.98 -1.10 9.60
N SER A 169 23.12 -0.40 9.52
CA SER A 169 23.86 -0.04 8.31
C SER A 169 24.22 -1.24 7.45
#